data_AF-A0A7V4LZE3-F1
#
_entry.id   AF-A0A7V4LZE3-F1
#
_cell.length_a   1.000
_cell.length_b   1.000
_cell.length_c   1.000
_cell.angle_alpha   90.00
_cell.angle_beta   90.00
_cell.angle_gamma   90.00
#
_symmetry.space_group_name_H-M   'P 1'
#
loop_
_entity.id
_entity.type
_entity.pdbx_description
1 polymer ?
#
loop_
_entity_poly.entity_id
_entity_poly.type
_entity_poly.pdbx_seq_one_letter_code
_entity_poly.pdbx_strand_id
1 'polypeptide(L)'
;MAGNKKSDVWMIPLRGGETAEVVAEKALAVAEAAGLGKLGGKGRLVGILQHVGEGRNKGHIPPQVTGAIARRLKEHRSLVFLT
;
A
#
# COMPACT_ATOMS: atom_id res chain seq x y z
N MET A 1 27.23 5.02 -8.56
CA MET A 1 26.76 3.66 -8.95
C MET A 1 25.43 3.42 -8.26
N ALA A 2 24.32 3.50 -9.00
CA ALA A 2 23.02 3.13 -8.44
C ALA A 2 23.01 1.60 -8.29
N GLY A 3 23.19 1.12 -7.06
CA GLY A 3 23.08 -0.32 -6.78
C GLY A 3 21.73 -0.83 -7.25
N ASN A 4 21.71 -2.01 -7.85
CA ASN A 4 20.49 -2.68 -8.31
C ASN A 4 19.55 -2.87 -7.11
N LYS A 5 18.62 -1.94 -6.89
CA LYS A 5 17.64 -2.03 -5.80
C LYS A 5 16.69 -3.16 -6.15
N LYS A 6 16.89 -4.34 -5.53
CA LYS A 6 15.90 -5.41 -5.56
C LYS A 6 14.63 -4.88 -4.89
N SER A 7 13.53 -4.89 -5.64
CA SER A 7 12.21 -4.63 -5.08
C SER A 7 11.67 -5.94 -4.53
N ASP A 8 11.23 -5.91 -3.27
CA ASP A 8 10.41 -6.99 -2.72
C ASP A 8 8.97 -6.77 -3.20
N VAL A 9 8.36 -7.83 -3.72
CA VAL A 9 7.00 -7.80 -4.27
C VAL A 9 6.17 -8.83 -3.53
N TRP A 10 5.05 -8.37 -2.97
CA TRP A 10 4.08 -9.22 -2.30
C TRP A 10 2.78 -9.26 -3.11
N MET A 11 2.14 -10.41 -3.12
CA MET A 11 0.90 -10.64 -3.86
C MET A 11 -0.17 -11.20 -2.93
N ILE A 12 -1.41 -10.79 -3.14
CA ILE A 12 -2.59 -11.36 -2.48
C ILE A 12 -3.54 -11.93 -3.53
N PRO A 13 -4.08 -13.14 -3.32
CA PRO A 13 -5.18 -13.62 -4.13
C PRO A 13 -6.46 -12.85 -3.79
N LEU A 14 -7.07 -12.27 -4.82
CA LEU A 14 -8.41 -11.69 -4.76
C LEU A 14 -9.43 -12.66 -5.36
N ARG A 15 -10.64 -12.68 -4.81
CA ARG A 15 -11.77 -13.42 -5.38
C ARG A 15 -12.67 -12.47 -6.16
N GLY A 16 -13.35 -12.99 -7.17
CA GLY A 16 -14.36 -12.22 -7.89
C GLY A 16 -15.48 -11.78 -6.95
N GLY A 17 -15.90 -10.52 -7.05
CA GLY A 17 -17.00 -9.95 -6.25
C GLY A 17 -16.61 -9.49 -4.85
N GLU A 18 -15.32 -9.53 -4.46
CA GLU A 18 -14.88 -8.94 -3.19
C GLU A 18 -15.10 -7.43 -3.18
N THR A 19 -15.59 -6.92 -2.04
CA THR A 19 -15.81 -5.47 -1.88
C THR A 19 -14.47 -4.74 -1.73
N ALA A 20 -14.48 -3.44 -1.98
CA ALA A 20 -13.29 -2.60 -1.84
C ALA A 20 -12.73 -2.63 -0.41
N GLU A 21 -13.57 -2.80 0.60
CA GLU A 21 -13.21 -2.90 2.01
C GLU A 21 -12.46 -4.20 2.29
N VAL A 22 -12.95 -5.34 1.78
CA VAL A 22 -12.27 -6.63 1.91
C VAL A 22 -10.90 -6.59 1.22
N VAL A 23 -10.83 -5.97 0.04
CA VAL A 23 -9.56 -5.79 -0.67
C VAL A 23 -8.60 -4.91 0.15
N ALA A 24 -9.09 -3.84 0.77
CA ALA A 24 -8.29 -2.96 1.62
C ALA A 24 -7.75 -3.66 2.87
N GLU A 25 -8.57 -4.48 3.54
CA GLU A 25 -8.15 -5.28 4.70
C GLU A 25 -7.04 -6.26 4.34
N LYS A 26 -7.18 -6.99 3.23
CA LYS A 26 -6.14 -7.92 2.75
C LYS A 26 -4.85 -7.21 2.36
N ALA A 27 -4.97 -6.08 1.68
CA ALA A 27 -3.82 -5.27 1.29
C ALA A 27 -3.08 -4.74 2.52
N LEU A 28 -3.81 -4.27 3.54
CA LEU A 28 -3.23 -3.84 4.80
C LEU A 28 -2.54 -5.00 5.54
N ALA A 29 -3.16 -6.18 5.58
CA ALA A 29 -2.56 -7.36 6.22
C ALA A 29 -1.21 -7.74 5.56
N VAL A 30 -1.13 -7.67 4.23
CA VAL A 30 0.14 -7.90 3.53
C VAL A 30 1.13 -6.77 3.74
N ALA A 31 0.70 -5.52 3.76
CA ALA A 31 1.60 -4.40 4.07
C ALA A 31 2.22 -4.57 5.47
N GLU A 32 1.44 -4.99 6.48
CA GLU A 32 1.95 -5.29 7.82
C GLU A 32 2.96 -6.45 7.81
N ALA A 33 2.63 -7.56 7.12
CA ALA A 33 3.55 -8.69 6.97
C ALA A 33 4.85 -8.30 6.23
N ALA A 34 4.76 -7.34 5.31
CA ALA A 34 5.90 -6.73 4.60
C ALA A 34 6.68 -5.72 5.46
N GLY A 35 6.24 -5.45 6.70
CA GLY A 35 6.94 -4.59 7.65
C GLY A 35 6.56 -3.11 7.56
N LEU A 36 5.33 -2.77 7.14
CA LEU A 36 4.81 -1.40 7.12
C LEU A 36 5.05 -0.66 8.45
N GLY A 37 4.84 -1.33 9.59
CA GLY A 37 5.10 -0.75 10.92
C GLY A 37 6.56 -0.30 11.15
N LYS A 38 7.54 -0.90 10.45
CA LYS A 38 8.97 -0.49 10.52
C LYS A 38 9.29 0.70 9.63
N LEU A 39 8.47 0.94 8.61
CA LEU A 39 8.59 2.10 7.72
C LEU A 39 8.06 3.35 8.40
N GLY A 40 6.93 3.22 9.09
CA GLY A 40 6.31 4.30 9.87
C GLY A 40 7.12 4.73 11.09
N GLY A 41 6.69 5.85 11.69
CA GLY A 41 7.27 6.36 12.94
C GLY A 41 7.06 7.86 13.10
N LYS A 42 7.18 8.34 14.34
CA LYS A 42 6.97 9.75 14.68
C LYS A 42 7.83 10.66 13.80
N GLY A 43 7.17 11.52 13.03
CA GLY A 43 7.82 12.53 12.18
C GLY A 43 8.47 11.98 10.91
N ARG A 44 8.35 10.67 10.62
CA ARG A 44 8.85 10.11 9.36
C ARG A 44 7.94 10.48 8.21
N LEU A 45 8.54 10.99 7.14
CA LEU A 45 7.86 11.24 5.87
C LEU A 45 7.71 9.93 5.10
N VAL A 46 6.49 9.60 4.73
CA VAL A 46 6.17 8.39 3.95
C VAL A 46 5.31 8.79 2.77
N GLY A 47 5.85 8.59 1.56
CA GLY A 47 5.11 8.71 0.32
C GLY A 47 4.47 7.38 -0.03
N ILE A 48 3.16 7.37 -0.32
CA ILE A 48 2.48 6.21 -0.89
C ILE A 48 2.34 6.46 -2.39
N LEU A 49 3.13 5.73 -3.18
CA LEU A 49 3.02 5.72 -4.63
C LEU A 49 2.14 4.53 -5.05
N GLN A 50 1.05 4.83 -5.73
CA GLN A 50 0.10 3.82 -6.17
C GLN A 50 0.17 3.70 -7.69
N HIS A 51 0.75 2.60 -8.18
CA HIS A 51 0.78 2.32 -9.60
C HIS A 51 -0.44 1.48 -10.00
N VAL A 52 -1.16 1.93 -11.02
CA VAL A 52 -2.24 1.17 -11.66
C VAL A 52 -1.75 0.66 -13.01
N GLY A 53 -1.79 -0.67 -13.19
CA GLY A 53 -1.12 -1.34 -14.28
C GLY A 53 -1.73 -1.14 -15.67
N GLU A 54 -0.81 -1.14 -16.63
CA GLU A 54 -0.93 -1.06 -18.08
C GLU A 54 -1.67 -2.27 -18.68
N GLY A 55 -2.49 -1.99 -19.70
CA GLY A 55 -3.52 -2.90 -20.20
C GLY A 55 -4.82 -2.15 -20.49
N ARG A 56 -4.72 -1.00 -21.18
CA ARG A 56 -5.82 -0.04 -21.44
C ARG A 56 -6.48 0.56 -20.18
N ASN A 57 -5.73 0.83 -19.11
CA ASN A 57 -6.21 1.55 -17.91
C ASN A 57 -7.42 0.94 -17.17
N LYS A 58 -7.65 -0.37 -17.26
CA LYS A 58 -8.78 -1.01 -16.55
C LYS A 58 -8.47 -1.35 -15.09
N GLY A 59 -7.22 -1.31 -14.67
CA GLY A 59 -6.83 -1.57 -13.28
C GLY A 59 -7.22 -0.42 -12.38
N HIS A 60 -8.42 -0.44 -11.82
CA HIS A 60 -8.79 0.47 -10.73
C HIS A 60 -8.40 -0.17 -9.39
N ILE A 61 -7.48 0.45 -8.66
CA ILE A 61 -7.26 0.11 -7.26
C ILE A 61 -8.22 0.98 -6.44
N PRO A 62 -9.09 0.38 -5.61
CA PRO A 62 -10.04 1.14 -4.81
C PRO A 62 -9.34 2.12 -3.85
N PRO A 63 -9.81 3.37 -3.72
CA PRO A 63 -9.26 4.35 -2.77
C PRO A 63 -9.17 3.85 -1.33
N GLN A 64 -10.04 2.90 -0.95
CA GLN A 64 -10.06 2.23 0.34
C GLN A 64 -8.72 1.56 0.67
N VAL A 65 -8.02 1.01 -0.33
CA VAL A 65 -6.72 0.34 -0.14
C VAL A 65 -5.69 1.34 0.36
N THR A 66 -5.52 2.43 -0.37
CA THR A 66 -4.58 3.50 -0.04
C THR A 66 -4.97 4.19 1.26
N GLY A 67 -6.28 4.40 1.47
CA GLY A 67 -6.82 4.96 2.70
C GLY A 67 -6.51 4.12 3.94
N ALA A 68 -6.61 2.79 3.84
CA ALA A 68 -6.29 1.87 4.93
C ALA A 68 -4.80 1.93 5.31
N ILE A 69 -3.91 1.90 4.31
CA ILE A 69 -2.46 2.00 4.53
C ILE A 69 -2.09 3.36 5.13
N ALA A 70 -2.63 4.46 4.58
CA ALA A 70 -2.38 5.81 5.09
C ALA A 70 -2.85 5.99 6.53
N ARG A 71 -4.03 5.45 6.88
CA ARG A 71 -4.57 5.49 8.23
C ARG A 71 -3.64 4.76 9.21
N ARG A 72 -3.20 3.55 8.86
CA ARG A 72 -2.25 2.78 9.67
C ARG A 72 -0.93 3.52 9.89
N LEU A 73 -0.35 4.12 8.86
CA LEU A 73 0.88 4.90 9.00
C LEU A 73 0.71 6.14 9.90
N LYS A 74 -0.47 6.78 9.87
CA LYS A 74 -0.82 7.89 10.76
C LYS A 74 -0.98 7.45 12.22
N GLU A 75 -1.48 6.23 12.48
CA GLU A 75 -1.50 5.64 13.84
C GLU A 75 -0.08 5.57 14.43
N HIS A 76 0.93 5.34 13.57
CA HIS A 76 2.35 5.39 13.95
C HIS A 76 2.96 6.80 14.00
N ARG A 77 2.15 7.87 13.92
CA ARG A 77 2.55 9.28 13.90
C ARG A 77 3.46 9.66 12.72
N SER A 78 3.33 8.95 11.60
CA SER A 78 4.03 9.27 10.35
C SER A 78 3.37 10.44 9.63
N LEU A 79 4.15 11.19 8.87
CA LEU A 79 3.69 12.25 7.97
C LEU A 79 3.46 11.63 6.59
N VAL A 80 2.20 11.32 6.29
CA VAL A 80 1.81 10.62 5.06
C VAL A 80 1.37 11.62 4.00
N PHE A 81 1.90 11.47 2.79
CA PHE A 81 1.43 12.19 1.61
C PHE A 81 1.18 11.20 0.46
N LEU A 82 0.15 11.48 -0.32
CA LEU A 82 -0.26 10.67 -1.47
C LEU A 82 0.33 11.30 -2.73
N THR A 83 0.90 10.49 -3.61
CA THR A 83 1.50 10.91 -4.89
C THR A 83 1.04 10.03 -6.02
#